data_AF-A0A965EXV8-F1
#
_entry.id   AF-A0A965EXV8-F1
#
_cell.length_a   1.000
_cell.length_b   1.000
_cell.length_c   1.000
_cell.angle_alpha   90.00
_cell.angle_beta   90.00
_cell.angle_gamma   90.00
#
_symmetry.space_group_name_H-M   'P 1'
#
loop_
_entity.id
_entity.type
_entity.pdbx_description
1 polymer ?
#
loop_
_entity_poly.entity_id
_entity_poly.type
_entity_poly.pdbx_seq_one_letter_code
_entity_poly.pdbx_strand_id
1 'polypeptide(L)'
;MPSADRTQRIRALAGLLWCKQFYNYRVRRWLKGDPAQPVPPAQRWAGRNSDWQHFALTDVILMPDAWEYPWFAAWDLAFHCVALALIDPDLAKQQVLLLLQSTAQHPHGQIPAYEWAFGDANPPVHAWAAWQVYQLDRMRTGVADREFLAAVYRSASLHAMWWLNQKDDRNRGVFGGGFLGMDNIGVFDRAQPLPVGGSLVQVDGTAWMAALIMHLLEITVELSRDEPGYLQMFGRWVWDAWLVANALEKGAGQVSFWNDRTDFYHDVIEMADGTCQSLEVFSLQAIVPLFAGIAIPLASTDAVATVNRLLDELRCAYEHTDRDVRIRLDGGDGTHLMLAVVRPERLADILDRILDPEQFLSPHGVRSLSLWHREHPFVYAVDGDDHSVSYTPAESSTRMFGGNSNWRGPVWMPMNFLLVQALNAYACFLGDSFSIPDPADPAGRVPLAVAADRLARRLSGLFVRGPDGRRPVLGDNDYFQNDPHWRDLIPFHEYFDGDTGRGLGASHQTGWTATVALLLQFRGDLRFDRS
;
A
#
# COMPACT_ATOMS: atom_id res chain seq x y z
N MET A 1 -14.23 -22.98 -7.66
CA MET A 1 -13.14 -22.96 -6.65
C MET A 1 -12.99 -24.37 -6.07
N PRO A 2 -11.77 -24.96 -6.06
CA PRO A 2 -11.47 -26.21 -5.35
C PRO A 2 -11.91 -26.20 -3.88
N SER A 3 -12.19 -27.37 -3.29
CA SER A 3 -12.68 -27.45 -1.90
C SER A 3 -11.65 -26.94 -0.88
N ALA A 4 -10.36 -27.20 -1.11
CA ALA A 4 -9.26 -26.77 -0.24
C ALA A 4 -9.15 -25.23 -0.19
N ASP A 5 -9.22 -24.58 -1.35
CA ASP A 5 -9.21 -23.12 -1.48
C ASP A 5 -10.40 -22.50 -0.74
N ARG A 6 -11.59 -23.12 -0.87
CA ARG A 6 -12.79 -22.67 -0.16
C ARG A 6 -12.60 -22.76 1.35
N THR A 7 -11.99 -23.83 1.86
CA THR A 7 -11.72 -23.99 3.29
C THR A 7 -10.74 -22.92 3.81
N GLN A 8 -9.64 -22.64 3.11
CA GLN A 8 -8.71 -21.61 3.56
C GLN A 8 -9.31 -20.20 3.49
N ARG A 9 -10.11 -19.92 2.47
CA ARG A 9 -10.86 -18.66 2.36
C ARG A 9 -11.78 -18.44 3.57
N ILE A 10 -12.54 -19.46 3.96
CA ILE A 10 -13.43 -19.38 5.14
C ILE A 10 -12.63 -19.13 6.41
N ARG A 11 -11.48 -19.78 6.58
CA ARG A 11 -10.62 -19.62 7.77
C ARG A 11 -10.01 -18.23 7.87
N ALA A 12 -9.53 -17.68 6.77
CA ALA A 12 -9.00 -16.32 6.73
C ALA A 12 -10.06 -15.30 7.19
N LEU A 13 -11.29 -15.43 6.66
CA LEU A 13 -12.42 -14.58 7.02
C LEU A 13 -12.92 -14.80 8.47
N ALA A 14 -12.92 -16.05 8.93
CA ALA A 14 -13.30 -16.38 10.30
C ALA A 14 -12.30 -15.82 11.32
N GLY A 15 -10.99 -15.91 11.04
CA GLY A 15 -9.97 -15.31 11.88
C GLY A 15 -10.07 -13.77 11.90
N LEU A 16 -10.33 -13.14 10.75
CA LEU A 16 -10.55 -11.69 10.68
C LEU A 16 -11.70 -11.24 11.61
N LEU A 17 -12.82 -11.98 11.60
CA LEU A 17 -13.94 -11.71 12.51
C LEU A 17 -13.58 -11.92 13.98
N TRP A 18 -12.65 -12.84 14.27
CA TRP A 18 -12.14 -13.09 15.62
C TRP A 18 -11.21 -11.97 16.13
N CYS A 19 -10.66 -11.16 15.22
CA CYS A 19 -9.81 -10.01 15.54
C CYS A 19 -10.61 -8.74 15.89
N LYS A 20 -11.95 -8.81 15.94
CA LYS A 20 -12.79 -7.71 16.43
C LYS A 20 -12.57 -7.50 17.92
N GLN A 21 -12.24 -6.28 18.33
CA GLN A 21 -12.07 -5.91 19.73
C GLN A 21 -12.85 -4.66 20.07
N PHE A 22 -13.34 -4.60 21.31
CA PHE A 22 -13.93 -3.38 21.85
C PHE A 22 -12.82 -2.39 22.20
N TYR A 23 -12.81 -1.25 21.52
CA TYR A 23 -11.86 -0.18 21.73
C TYR A 23 -12.56 1.03 22.35
N ASN A 24 -12.10 1.44 23.53
CA ASN A 24 -12.63 2.58 24.26
C ASN A 24 -11.50 3.48 24.74
N TYR A 25 -11.16 4.47 23.94
CA TYR A 25 -10.09 5.41 24.25
C TYR A 25 -10.55 6.84 24.01
N ARG A 26 -10.43 7.66 25.06
CA ARG A 26 -10.68 9.09 25.01
C ARG A 26 -9.45 9.80 25.54
N VAL A 27 -8.67 10.41 24.66
CA VAL A 27 -7.36 10.99 25.01
C VAL A 27 -7.50 12.00 26.15
N ARG A 28 -8.45 12.93 26.06
CA ARG A 28 -8.65 13.94 27.12
C ARG A 28 -9.03 13.33 28.47
N ARG A 29 -9.78 12.21 28.50
CA ARG A 29 -10.10 11.49 29.73
C ARG A 29 -8.85 10.81 30.30
N TRP A 30 -8.06 10.16 29.44
CA TRP A 30 -6.80 9.52 29.81
C TRP A 30 -5.79 10.51 30.44
N LEU A 31 -5.64 11.69 29.83
CA LEU A 31 -4.75 12.75 30.31
C LEU A 31 -5.17 13.28 31.70
N LYS A 32 -6.48 13.49 31.92
CA LYS A 32 -7.01 13.95 33.21
C LYS A 32 -6.92 12.89 34.32
N GLY A 33 -6.98 11.62 33.95
CA GLY A 33 -7.10 10.51 34.91
C GLY A 33 -8.53 10.28 35.40
N ASP A 34 -8.70 9.24 36.21
CA ASP A 34 -9.97 8.93 36.85
C ASP A 34 -10.18 9.85 38.07
N PRO A 35 -11.32 10.56 38.19
CA PRO A 35 -11.61 11.40 39.35
C PRO A 35 -11.58 10.67 40.70
N ALA A 36 -11.77 9.35 40.72
CA ALA A 36 -11.73 8.52 41.93
C ALA A 36 -10.32 8.00 42.26
N GLN A 37 -9.31 8.31 41.44
CA GLN A 37 -7.92 7.90 41.62
C GLN A 37 -7.04 9.13 41.87
N PRO A 38 -5.80 8.96 42.38
CA PRO A 38 -4.85 10.06 42.47
C PRO A 38 -4.67 10.78 41.13
N VAL A 39 -4.57 12.11 41.17
CA VAL A 39 -4.33 12.93 39.98
C VAL A 39 -3.04 12.46 39.31
N PRO A 40 -3.05 12.17 37.99
CA PRO A 40 -1.84 11.79 37.28
C PRO A 40 -0.73 12.85 37.34
N PRO A 41 0.54 12.45 37.23
CA PRO A 41 1.66 13.38 37.15
C PRO A 41 1.50 14.38 35.99
N ALA A 42 1.93 15.63 36.20
CA ALA A 42 1.79 16.70 35.21
C ALA A 42 2.46 16.37 33.85
N GLN A 43 3.52 15.56 33.86
CA GLN A 43 4.22 15.10 32.65
C GLN A 43 3.31 14.35 31.68
N ARG A 44 2.20 13.75 32.15
CA ARG A 44 1.24 13.06 31.29
C ARG A 44 0.64 13.98 30.21
N TRP A 45 0.53 15.27 30.48
CA TRP A 45 0.02 16.27 29.53
C TRP A 45 0.97 16.59 28.36
N ALA A 46 2.21 16.12 28.42
CA ALA A 46 3.19 16.20 27.32
C ALA A 46 3.58 14.80 26.82
N GLY A 47 2.83 13.76 27.21
CA GLY A 47 3.09 12.38 26.83
C GLY A 47 2.36 11.96 25.56
N ARG A 48 2.32 10.65 25.35
CA ARG A 48 1.66 9.96 24.22
C ARG A 48 0.33 10.61 23.83
N ASN A 49 0.22 11.01 22.56
CA ASN A 49 -0.98 11.59 21.94
C ASN A 49 -1.55 12.84 22.63
N SER A 50 -0.75 13.60 23.41
CA SER A 50 -1.25 14.79 24.12
C SER A 50 -1.91 15.84 23.22
N ASP A 51 -1.49 15.91 21.96
CA ASP A 51 -2.00 16.87 20.97
C ASP A 51 -3.31 16.40 20.31
N TRP A 52 -3.71 15.15 20.57
CA TRP A 52 -4.91 14.52 20.01
C TRP A 52 -6.09 14.51 21.01
N GLN A 53 -6.25 15.56 21.82
CA GLN A 53 -7.27 15.58 22.88
C GLN A 53 -8.73 15.46 22.39
N HIS A 54 -8.97 15.74 21.10
CA HIS A 54 -10.26 15.55 20.45
C HIS A 54 -10.58 14.07 20.21
N PHE A 55 -9.56 13.20 20.15
CA PHE A 55 -9.73 11.79 19.86
C PHE A 55 -10.56 11.10 20.95
N ALA A 56 -11.70 10.56 20.54
CA ALA A 56 -12.62 9.83 21.37
C ALA A 56 -13.34 8.76 20.54
N LEU A 57 -12.99 7.50 20.80
CA LEU A 57 -13.56 6.35 20.10
C LEU A 57 -14.13 5.35 21.11
N THR A 58 -15.29 4.80 20.81
CA THR A 58 -15.97 3.75 21.60
C THR A 58 -16.72 2.85 20.64
N ASP A 59 -16.03 1.84 20.11
CA ASP A 59 -16.56 1.00 19.04
C ASP A 59 -15.93 -0.41 19.08
N VAL A 60 -16.44 -1.33 18.25
CA VAL A 60 -15.79 -2.60 17.94
C VAL A 60 -15.00 -2.41 16.65
N ILE A 61 -13.69 -2.57 16.72
CA ILE A 61 -12.77 -2.36 15.61
C ILE A 61 -11.99 -3.64 15.28
N LEU A 62 -11.70 -3.83 14.00
CA LEU A 62 -10.85 -4.91 13.52
C LEU A 62 -9.38 -4.63 13.81
N MET A 63 -8.73 -5.52 14.55
CA MET A 63 -7.29 -5.45 14.85
C MET A 63 -6.45 -6.26 13.88
N PRO A 64 -5.15 -5.93 13.70
CA PRO A 64 -4.23 -6.73 12.90
C PRO A 64 -4.14 -8.18 13.42
N ASP A 65 -4.07 -8.33 14.75
CA ASP A 65 -4.00 -9.61 15.46
C ASP A 65 -4.72 -9.47 16.82
N ALA A 66 -5.53 -10.45 17.20
CA ALA A 66 -6.33 -10.38 18.44
C ALA A 66 -5.51 -10.46 19.74
N TRP A 67 -4.27 -10.92 19.67
CA TRP A 67 -3.42 -11.20 20.82
C TRP A 67 -2.16 -10.34 20.85
N GLU A 68 -1.37 -10.36 19.76
CA GLU A 68 -0.08 -9.67 19.69
C GLU A 68 -0.24 -8.18 19.39
N TYR A 69 -1.25 -7.83 18.58
CA TYR A 69 -1.53 -6.46 18.19
C TYR A 69 -2.96 -6.03 18.51
N PRO A 70 -3.37 -5.99 19.81
CA PRO A 70 -4.73 -5.64 20.24
C PRO A 70 -4.98 -4.13 20.20
N TRP A 71 -4.55 -3.49 19.12
CA TRP A 71 -4.60 -2.05 18.86
C TRP A 71 -4.68 -1.84 17.35
N PHE A 72 -5.28 -0.73 16.91
CA PHE A 72 -5.46 -0.50 15.47
C PHE A 72 -4.23 0.17 14.85
N ALA A 73 -3.92 -0.22 13.63
CA ALA A 73 -3.15 0.57 12.68
C ALA A 73 -4.07 0.96 11.53
N ALA A 74 -4.01 2.23 11.11
CA ALA A 74 -4.95 2.77 10.14
C ALA A 74 -4.77 2.16 8.76
N TRP A 75 -3.52 1.94 8.33
CA TRP A 75 -3.27 1.32 7.03
C TRP A 75 -3.66 -0.17 7.04
N ASP A 76 -3.40 -0.93 8.11
CA ASP A 76 -3.90 -2.30 8.31
C ASP A 76 -5.43 -2.38 8.19
N LEU A 77 -6.14 -1.49 8.89
CA LEU A 77 -7.60 -1.45 8.90
C LEU A 77 -8.19 -1.33 7.49
N ALA A 78 -7.52 -0.58 6.60
CA ALA A 78 -7.93 -0.46 5.21
C ALA A 78 -7.95 -1.83 4.50
N PHE A 79 -6.91 -2.66 4.68
CA PHE A 79 -6.89 -4.03 4.13
C PHE A 79 -7.92 -4.95 4.80
N HIS A 80 -8.15 -4.78 6.10
CA HIS A 80 -9.16 -5.54 6.84
C HIS A 80 -10.55 -5.32 6.24
N CYS A 81 -10.89 -4.06 5.95
CA CYS A 81 -12.17 -3.69 5.35
C CYS A 81 -12.37 -4.32 3.98
N VAL A 82 -11.33 -4.34 3.13
CA VAL A 82 -11.41 -4.98 1.80
C VAL A 82 -11.69 -6.49 1.93
N ALA A 83 -11.01 -7.18 2.85
CA ALA A 83 -11.26 -8.59 3.11
C ALA A 83 -12.67 -8.84 3.69
N LEU A 84 -13.10 -8.00 4.64
CA LEU A 84 -14.40 -8.11 5.31
C LEU A 84 -15.56 -7.92 4.33
N ALA A 85 -15.42 -7.05 3.32
CA ALA A 85 -16.46 -6.78 2.33
C ALA A 85 -16.93 -8.03 1.57
N LEU A 86 -16.12 -9.11 1.52
CA LEU A 86 -16.55 -10.40 0.98
C LEU A 86 -17.75 -11.01 1.72
N ILE A 87 -17.91 -10.71 3.01
CA ILE A 87 -18.93 -11.34 3.87
C ILE A 87 -19.85 -10.33 4.56
N ASP A 88 -19.37 -9.11 4.85
CA ASP A 88 -20.13 -8.08 5.53
C ASP A 88 -19.71 -6.67 5.02
N PRO A 89 -20.23 -6.25 3.85
CA PRO A 89 -19.94 -4.93 3.28
C PRO A 89 -20.38 -3.78 4.18
N ASP A 90 -21.48 -3.93 4.93
CA ASP A 90 -22.00 -2.88 5.80
C ASP A 90 -21.04 -2.60 6.94
N LEU A 91 -20.55 -3.65 7.62
CA LEU A 91 -19.53 -3.50 8.65
C LEU A 91 -18.22 -2.98 8.04
N ALA A 92 -17.81 -3.44 6.85
CA ALA A 92 -16.61 -2.95 6.19
C ALA A 92 -16.67 -1.43 5.93
N LYS A 93 -17.80 -0.92 5.42
CA LYS A 93 -18.04 0.52 5.23
C LYS A 93 -17.97 1.29 6.55
N GLN A 94 -18.59 0.77 7.61
CA GLN A 94 -18.53 1.37 8.94
C GLN A 94 -17.10 1.47 9.46
N GLN A 95 -16.29 0.41 9.30
CA GLN A 95 -14.89 0.38 9.71
C GLN A 95 -14.01 1.36 8.91
N VAL A 96 -14.24 1.51 7.60
CA VAL A 96 -13.57 2.56 6.80
C VAL A 96 -13.91 3.95 7.34
N LEU A 97 -15.19 4.22 7.59
CA LEU A 97 -15.64 5.52 8.08
C LEU A 97 -15.17 5.81 9.52
N LEU A 98 -14.90 4.79 10.32
CA LEU A 98 -14.58 4.89 11.75
C LEU A 98 -13.45 5.88 12.04
N LEU A 99 -12.33 5.79 11.31
CA LEU A 99 -11.19 6.70 11.48
C LEU A 99 -11.34 8.04 10.75
N LEU A 100 -12.40 8.19 9.97
CA LEU A 100 -12.76 9.40 9.21
C LEU A 100 -13.81 10.27 9.93
N GLN A 101 -14.27 9.83 11.10
CA GLN A 101 -15.22 10.57 11.93
C GLN A 101 -14.56 11.79 12.57
N SER A 102 -15.35 12.81 12.87
CA SER A 102 -14.88 14.06 13.50
C SER A 102 -14.28 13.87 14.89
N THR A 103 -14.55 12.76 15.56
CA THR A 103 -13.98 12.38 16.86
C THR A 103 -12.73 11.52 16.74
N ALA A 104 -12.33 11.11 15.54
CA ALA A 104 -11.15 10.27 15.30
C ALA A 104 -10.13 10.97 14.38
N GLN A 105 -10.58 11.52 13.26
CA GLN A 105 -9.74 12.30 12.34
C GLN A 105 -9.33 13.63 13.00
N HIS A 106 -8.06 14.01 12.85
CA HIS A 106 -7.56 15.28 13.34
C HIS A 106 -8.33 16.44 12.68
N PRO A 107 -8.60 17.57 13.38
CA PRO A 107 -9.19 18.76 12.79
C PRO A 107 -8.44 19.35 11.58
N HIS A 108 -7.17 18.96 11.39
CA HIS A 108 -6.36 19.35 10.24
C HIS A 108 -6.43 18.34 9.07
N GLY A 109 -7.23 17.28 9.19
CA GLY A 109 -7.44 16.25 8.17
C GLY A 109 -6.60 14.98 8.35
N GLN A 110 -5.65 14.93 9.28
CA GLN A 110 -4.83 13.72 9.50
C GLN A 110 -5.69 12.55 10.02
N ILE A 111 -5.54 11.37 9.40
CA ILE A 111 -6.08 10.11 9.92
C ILE A 111 -5.08 9.60 10.98
N PRO A 112 -5.53 9.21 12.19
CA PRO A 112 -4.63 8.76 13.25
C PRO A 112 -3.90 7.49 12.84
N ALA A 113 -2.56 7.45 12.92
CA ALA A 113 -1.78 6.30 12.45
C ALA A 113 -2.02 5.01 13.26
N TYR A 114 -1.62 5.00 14.53
CA TYR A 114 -1.79 3.85 15.43
C TYR A 114 -1.76 4.28 16.89
N GLU A 115 -2.22 3.41 17.81
CA GLU A 115 -2.56 3.78 19.20
C GLU A 115 -1.47 4.55 19.95
N TRP A 116 -0.19 4.24 19.74
CA TRP A 116 0.89 4.91 20.48
C TRP A 116 1.45 6.17 19.84
N ALA A 117 1.13 6.46 18.58
CA ALA A 117 1.53 7.71 17.93
C ALA A 117 0.54 8.08 16.84
N PHE A 118 -0.58 8.71 17.22
CA PHE A 118 -1.60 9.13 16.24
C PHE A 118 -1.06 10.12 15.20
N GLY A 119 -0.05 10.91 15.58
CA GLY A 119 0.57 11.92 14.73
C GLY A 119 1.53 11.40 13.66
N ASP A 120 1.85 10.11 13.67
CA ASP A 120 2.76 9.53 12.68
C ASP A 120 2.12 9.45 11.28
N ALA A 121 2.96 9.28 10.25
CA ALA A 121 2.50 9.07 8.89
C ALA A 121 2.36 7.57 8.60
N ASN A 122 1.27 7.19 7.95
CA ASN A 122 1.01 5.85 7.43
C ASN A 122 0.67 5.94 5.94
N PRO A 123 0.80 4.84 5.17
CA PRO A 123 0.29 4.80 3.81
C PRO A 123 -1.20 5.24 3.76
N PRO A 124 -1.56 6.24 2.93
CA PRO A 124 -2.90 6.82 2.88
C PRO A 124 -3.87 5.96 2.03
N VAL A 125 -4.01 4.69 2.37
CA VAL A 125 -4.75 3.69 1.58
C VAL A 125 -6.26 3.67 1.82
N HIS A 126 -6.82 4.62 2.58
CA HIS A 126 -8.25 4.62 2.92
C HIS A 126 -9.17 4.90 1.72
N ALA A 127 -8.78 5.79 0.81
CA ALA A 127 -9.53 6.05 -0.41
C ALA A 127 -9.55 4.81 -1.32
N TRP A 128 -8.41 4.12 -1.44
CA TRP A 128 -8.32 2.83 -2.12
C TRP A 128 -9.25 1.79 -1.49
N ALA A 129 -9.19 1.60 -0.17
CA ALA A 129 -10.02 0.61 0.49
C ALA A 129 -11.52 0.91 0.34
N ALA A 130 -11.92 2.18 0.41
CA ALA A 130 -13.31 2.58 0.17
C ALA A 130 -13.77 2.25 -1.25
N TRP A 131 -12.93 2.51 -2.26
CA TRP A 131 -13.22 2.11 -3.64
C TRP A 131 -13.41 0.60 -3.75
N GLN A 132 -12.51 -0.19 -3.19
CA GLN A 132 -12.60 -1.65 -3.22
C GLN A 132 -13.86 -2.18 -2.51
N VAL A 133 -14.17 -1.66 -1.32
CA VAL A 133 -15.37 -2.04 -0.55
C VAL A 133 -16.64 -1.69 -1.31
N TYR A 134 -16.71 -0.49 -1.91
CA TYR A 134 -17.83 -0.07 -2.75
C TYR A 134 -18.04 -1.02 -3.94
N GLN A 135 -16.96 -1.38 -4.63
CA GLN A 135 -17.04 -2.27 -5.79
C GLN A 135 -17.46 -3.70 -5.42
N LEU A 136 -16.92 -4.24 -4.33
CA LEU A 136 -17.30 -5.56 -3.81
C LEU A 136 -18.75 -5.60 -3.34
N ASP A 137 -19.21 -4.54 -2.68
CA ASP A 137 -20.61 -4.40 -2.28
C ASP A 137 -21.54 -4.34 -3.50
N ARG A 138 -21.21 -3.48 -4.47
CA ARG A 138 -21.98 -3.35 -5.72
C ARG A 138 -22.04 -4.67 -6.48
N MET A 139 -20.94 -5.41 -6.58
CA MET A 139 -20.91 -6.73 -7.21
C MET A 139 -21.83 -7.74 -6.48
N ARG A 140 -21.96 -7.62 -5.16
CA ARG A 140 -22.79 -8.52 -4.34
C ARG A 140 -24.27 -8.15 -4.38
N THR A 141 -24.60 -6.86 -4.29
CA THR A 141 -25.98 -6.37 -4.12
C THR A 141 -26.61 -5.92 -5.44
N GLY A 142 -25.80 -5.63 -6.45
CA GLY A 142 -26.21 -4.96 -7.69
C GLY A 142 -26.44 -3.45 -7.52
N VAL A 143 -26.22 -2.89 -6.32
CA VAL A 143 -26.51 -1.49 -5.99
C VAL A 143 -25.23 -0.72 -5.71
N ALA A 144 -25.08 0.42 -6.36
CA ALA A 144 -23.99 1.36 -6.14
C ALA A 144 -24.27 2.23 -4.90
N ASP A 145 -23.53 2.05 -3.81
CA ASP A 145 -23.59 2.92 -2.63
C ASP A 145 -22.70 4.17 -2.78
N ARG A 146 -23.18 5.15 -3.56
CA ARG A 146 -22.46 6.41 -3.80
C ARG A 146 -22.49 7.34 -2.59
N GLU A 147 -23.45 7.19 -1.68
CA GLU A 147 -23.49 7.98 -0.44
C GLU A 147 -22.30 7.64 0.46
N PHE A 148 -21.98 6.34 0.58
CA PHE A 148 -20.77 5.88 1.27
C PHE A 148 -19.50 6.46 0.63
N LEU A 149 -19.37 6.38 -0.70
CA LEU A 149 -18.22 6.97 -1.41
C LEU A 149 -18.11 8.48 -1.18
N ALA A 150 -19.22 9.21 -1.25
CA ALA A 150 -19.24 10.65 -1.01
C ALA A 150 -18.83 11.01 0.43
N ALA A 151 -19.23 10.19 1.42
CA ALA A 151 -18.80 10.36 2.81
C ALA A 151 -17.28 10.17 2.98
N VAL A 152 -16.73 9.09 2.43
CA VAL A 152 -15.28 8.87 2.47
C VAL A 152 -14.53 9.96 1.71
N TYR A 153 -15.00 10.32 0.51
CA TYR A 153 -14.38 11.33 -0.35
C TYR A 153 -14.16 12.66 0.38
N ARG A 154 -15.17 13.14 1.13
CA ARG A 154 -15.06 14.39 1.89
C ARG A 154 -13.94 14.33 2.94
N SER A 155 -13.89 13.28 3.75
CA SER A 155 -12.86 13.14 4.79
C SER A 155 -11.48 12.82 4.22
N ALA A 156 -11.40 11.98 3.19
CA ALA A 156 -10.15 11.64 2.51
C ALA A 156 -9.55 12.83 1.76
N SER A 157 -10.39 13.74 1.25
CA SER A 157 -9.93 15.02 0.68
C SER A 157 -9.24 15.90 1.73
N LEU A 158 -9.75 15.95 2.97
CA LEU A 158 -9.07 16.65 4.07
C LEU A 158 -7.72 15.99 4.40
N HIS A 159 -7.65 14.67 4.34
CA HIS A 159 -6.40 13.94 4.53
C HIS A 159 -5.38 14.24 3.43
N ALA A 160 -5.82 14.28 2.17
CA ALA A 160 -4.97 14.70 1.05
C ALA A 160 -4.46 16.13 1.25
N MET A 161 -5.31 17.06 1.69
CA MET A 161 -4.87 18.43 1.98
C MET A 161 -3.87 18.48 3.15
N TRP A 162 -4.04 17.63 4.17
CA TRP A 162 -3.05 17.53 5.24
C TRP A 162 -1.68 17.08 4.69
N TRP A 163 -1.64 16.03 3.86
CA TRP A 163 -0.41 15.57 3.21
C TRP A 163 0.25 16.68 2.39
N LEU A 164 -0.51 17.35 1.52
CA LEU A 164 -0.03 18.47 0.71
C LEU A 164 0.58 19.60 1.55
N ASN A 165 0.05 19.86 2.74
CA ASN A 165 0.51 20.97 3.57
C ASN A 165 1.57 20.60 4.61
N GLN A 166 1.68 19.33 5.01
CA GLN A 166 2.48 18.91 6.18
C GLN A 166 3.57 17.89 5.84
N LYS A 167 3.57 17.36 4.62
CA LYS A 167 4.50 16.29 4.20
C LYS A 167 5.29 16.63 2.94
N ASP A 168 5.15 17.85 2.42
CA ASP A 168 6.01 18.45 1.39
C ASP A 168 6.79 19.63 1.97
N ASP A 169 7.84 19.33 2.73
CA ASP A 169 8.58 20.30 3.55
C ASP A 169 9.12 21.51 2.76
N ARG A 170 9.33 21.35 1.45
CA ARG A 170 9.91 22.38 0.57
C ARG A 170 8.94 22.86 -0.52
N ASN A 171 7.67 22.46 -0.47
CA ASN A 171 6.63 22.83 -1.44
C ASN A 171 7.05 22.59 -2.90
N ARG A 172 7.59 21.39 -3.17
CA ARG A 172 8.13 21.00 -4.50
C ARG A 172 7.50 19.71 -5.04
N GLY A 173 6.42 19.23 -4.43
CA GLY A 173 5.74 18.00 -4.82
C GLY A 173 6.48 16.73 -4.40
N VAL A 174 7.39 16.82 -3.42
CA VAL A 174 8.19 15.71 -2.93
C VAL A 174 7.78 15.41 -1.50
N PHE A 175 7.23 14.23 -1.28
CA PHE A 175 6.62 13.87 0.00
C PHE A 175 7.47 12.87 0.78
N GLY A 176 7.54 13.10 2.08
CA GLY A 176 8.13 12.19 3.05
C GLY A 176 7.31 12.17 4.33
N GLY A 177 7.62 11.25 5.23
CA GLY A 177 6.87 11.15 6.48
C GLY A 177 7.48 10.21 7.50
N GLY A 178 8.70 9.72 7.24
CA GLY A 178 9.40 8.78 8.09
C GLY A 178 8.89 7.35 7.90
N PHE A 179 8.19 6.82 8.91
CA PHE A 179 7.86 5.40 9.08
C PHE A 179 7.16 4.75 7.87
N LEU A 180 6.06 5.34 7.37
CA LEU A 180 5.33 4.90 6.18
C LEU A 180 5.00 3.38 6.10
N GLY A 181 4.96 2.68 7.24
CA GLY A 181 4.55 1.28 7.36
C GLY A 181 5.61 0.24 6.95
N MET A 182 6.82 0.66 6.55
CA MET A 182 7.90 -0.23 6.13
C MET A 182 9.17 0.03 6.95
N ASP A 183 9.10 -0.37 8.21
CA ASP A 183 9.99 -0.07 9.33
C ASP A 183 11.48 -0.01 8.97
N ASN A 184 12.06 -1.15 8.60
CA ASN A 184 13.51 -1.31 8.39
C ASN A 184 13.90 -1.47 6.92
N ILE A 185 13.03 -1.04 5.98
CA ILE A 185 13.25 -1.26 4.54
C ILE A 185 14.47 -0.49 3.99
N GLY A 186 14.72 0.70 4.54
CA GLY A 186 15.83 1.57 4.15
C GLY A 186 17.10 1.31 4.95
N VAL A 187 18.19 1.98 4.56
CA VAL A 187 19.50 1.91 5.26
C VAL A 187 19.50 2.65 6.60
N PHE A 188 18.74 3.74 6.72
CA PHE A 188 18.60 4.54 7.94
C PHE A 188 17.22 4.38 8.57
N ASP A 189 17.14 4.61 9.87
CA ASP A 189 15.86 4.80 10.56
C ASP A 189 15.21 6.10 10.03
N ARG A 190 14.10 5.94 9.32
CA ARG A 190 13.40 7.02 8.63
C ARG A 190 12.74 8.02 9.60
N ALA A 191 12.59 7.66 10.88
CA ALA A 191 12.03 8.53 11.91
C ALA A 191 13.11 9.33 12.67
N GLN A 192 14.40 9.11 12.38
CA GLN A 192 15.52 9.76 13.06
C GLN A 192 16.26 10.73 12.12
N PRO A 193 16.95 11.75 12.67
CA PRO A 193 17.88 12.56 11.89
C PRO A 193 18.98 11.70 11.24
N LEU A 194 19.36 12.05 10.01
CA LEU A 194 20.44 11.36 9.30
C LEU A 194 21.83 11.73 9.87
N PRO A 195 22.78 10.77 9.96
CA PRO A 195 24.15 11.04 10.42
C PRO A 195 24.93 12.01 9.52
N VAL A 196 24.62 12.04 8.22
CA VAL A 196 25.34 12.83 7.21
C VAL A 196 25.08 14.34 7.25
N GLY A 197 24.04 14.78 7.97
CA GLY A 197 23.47 16.12 7.79
C GLY A 197 22.80 16.25 6.41
N GLY A 198 21.47 16.34 6.40
CA GLY A 198 20.69 16.35 5.17
C GLY A 198 19.28 15.83 5.41
N SER A 199 18.53 15.61 4.33
CA SER A 199 17.17 15.07 4.39
C SER A 199 17.03 13.83 3.54
N LEU A 200 16.41 12.78 4.11
CA LEU A 200 15.99 11.61 3.36
C LEU A 200 14.75 11.97 2.54
N VAL A 201 14.85 11.76 1.24
CA VAL A 201 13.75 11.94 0.29
C VAL A 201 13.24 10.57 -0.12
N GLN A 202 11.97 10.33 0.19
CA GLN A 202 11.37 9.00 0.15
C GLN A 202 10.53 8.82 -1.12
N VAL A 203 10.85 7.82 -1.94
CA VAL A 203 10.09 7.58 -3.18
C VAL A 203 8.67 7.10 -2.89
N ASP A 204 8.52 6.23 -1.89
CA ASP A 204 7.23 5.70 -1.46
C ASP A 204 6.34 6.81 -0.88
N GLY A 205 6.89 7.76 -0.11
CA GLY A 205 6.12 8.90 0.39
C GLY A 205 5.48 9.71 -0.74
N THR A 206 6.25 10.03 -1.77
CA THR A 206 5.77 10.75 -2.97
C THR A 206 4.78 9.90 -3.77
N ALA A 207 5.07 8.62 -3.95
CA ALA A 207 4.22 7.69 -4.68
C ALA A 207 2.88 7.43 -3.99
N TRP A 208 2.85 7.33 -2.66
CA TRP A 208 1.64 7.19 -1.86
C TRP A 208 0.72 8.40 -2.00
N MET A 209 1.28 9.60 -2.07
CA MET A 209 0.49 10.81 -2.33
C MET A 209 -0.11 10.78 -3.74
N ALA A 210 0.67 10.38 -4.75
CA ALA A 210 0.15 10.20 -6.10
C ALA A 210 -0.98 9.17 -6.14
N ALA A 211 -0.81 8.04 -5.44
CA ALA A 211 -1.84 7.00 -5.36
C ALA A 211 -3.11 7.51 -4.66
N LEU A 212 -3.00 8.26 -3.56
CA LEU A 212 -4.15 8.87 -2.89
C LEU A 212 -4.95 9.78 -3.85
N ILE A 213 -4.25 10.66 -4.58
CA ILE A 213 -4.89 11.59 -5.53
C ILE A 213 -5.59 10.81 -6.65
N MET A 214 -4.93 9.78 -7.21
CA MET A 214 -5.51 8.97 -8.27
C MET A 214 -6.76 8.22 -7.80
N HIS A 215 -6.76 7.65 -6.60
CA HIS A 215 -7.97 7.01 -6.05
C HIS A 215 -9.09 8.01 -5.75
N LEU A 216 -8.76 9.23 -5.29
CA LEU A 216 -9.76 10.30 -5.14
C LEU A 216 -10.36 10.71 -6.49
N LEU A 217 -9.54 10.79 -7.54
CA LEU A 217 -10.02 11.04 -8.90
C LEU A 217 -10.93 9.91 -9.39
N GLU A 218 -10.57 8.64 -9.15
CA GLU A 218 -11.39 7.48 -9.49
C GLU A 218 -12.77 7.51 -8.79
N ILE A 219 -12.80 7.85 -7.49
CA ILE A 219 -14.05 8.07 -6.76
C ILE A 219 -14.83 9.25 -7.36
N THR A 220 -14.16 10.33 -7.72
CA THR A 220 -14.79 11.54 -8.30
C THR A 220 -15.45 11.21 -9.65
N VAL A 221 -14.85 10.34 -10.46
CA VAL A 221 -15.44 9.82 -11.70
C VAL A 221 -16.77 9.12 -11.42
N GLU A 222 -16.81 8.22 -10.44
CA GLU A 222 -18.04 7.50 -10.09
C GLU A 222 -19.13 8.42 -9.54
N LEU A 223 -18.78 9.35 -8.64
CA LEU A 223 -19.72 10.29 -8.03
C LEU A 223 -20.30 11.29 -9.06
N SER A 224 -19.51 11.66 -10.07
CA SER A 224 -19.93 12.60 -11.12
C SER A 224 -21.08 12.08 -11.99
N ARG A 225 -21.36 10.77 -11.98
CA ARG A 225 -22.44 10.15 -12.74
C ARG A 225 -23.83 10.64 -12.31
N ASP A 226 -24.01 10.84 -11.01
CA ASP A 226 -25.27 11.29 -10.43
C ASP A 226 -25.21 12.77 -10.04
N GLU A 227 -24.04 13.25 -9.63
CA GLU A 227 -23.82 14.63 -9.18
C GLU A 227 -22.73 15.31 -10.01
N PRO A 228 -23.07 15.97 -11.13
CA PRO A 228 -22.10 16.64 -12.00
C PRO A 228 -21.22 17.71 -11.32
N GLY A 229 -21.61 18.18 -10.12
CA GLY A 229 -20.81 19.08 -9.30
C GLY A 229 -19.40 18.54 -8.98
N TYR A 230 -19.24 17.21 -8.90
CA TYR A 230 -17.93 16.59 -8.70
C TYR A 230 -16.96 16.81 -9.86
N LEU A 231 -17.43 17.12 -11.08
CA LEU A 231 -16.56 17.46 -12.21
C LEU A 231 -15.67 18.68 -11.93
N GLN A 232 -16.07 19.59 -11.05
CA GLN A 232 -15.23 20.74 -10.65
C GLN A 232 -13.99 20.29 -9.86
N MET A 233 -14.10 19.19 -9.11
CA MET A 233 -12.98 18.64 -8.35
C MET A 233 -11.96 17.91 -9.22
N PHE A 234 -12.32 17.50 -10.44
CA PHE A 234 -11.36 16.91 -11.38
C PHE A 234 -10.19 17.86 -11.65
N GLY A 235 -10.46 19.17 -11.78
CA GLY A 235 -9.41 20.16 -11.98
C GLY A 235 -8.36 20.12 -10.88
N ARG A 236 -8.80 19.96 -9.63
CA ARG A 236 -7.92 19.82 -8.48
C ARG A 236 -7.08 18.53 -8.57
N TRP A 237 -7.72 17.39 -8.79
CA TRP A 237 -7.01 16.10 -8.75
C TRP A 237 -6.14 15.83 -9.97
N VAL A 238 -6.57 16.21 -11.18
CA VAL A 238 -5.75 16.07 -12.39
C VAL A 238 -4.51 16.95 -12.28
N TRP A 239 -4.65 18.17 -11.74
CA TRP A 239 -3.53 19.08 -11.54
C TRP A 239 -2.54 18.59 -10.48
N ASP A 240 -3.04 18.24 -9.29
CA ASP A 240 -2.21 17.73 -8.21
C ASP A 240 -1.54 16.41 -8.63
N ALA A 241 -2.25 15.52 -9.33
CA ALA A 241 -1.69 14.29 -9.88
C ALA A 241 -0.53 14.58 -10.83
N TRP A 242 -0.68 15.55 -11.73
CA TRP A 242 0.38 15.95 -12.65
C TRP A 242 1.60 16.49 -11.90
N LEU A 243 1.40 17.38 -10.91
CA LEU A 243 2.50 17.94 -10.13
C LEU A 243 3.30 16.87 -9.39
N VAL A 244 2.62 15.97 -8.69
CA VAL A 244 3.28 14.89 -7.93
C VAL A 244 3.94 13.88 -8.89
N ALA A 245 3.26 13.50 -9.98
CA ALA A 245 3.83 12.62 -10.98
C ALA A 245 5.07 13.24 -11.65
N ASN A 246 5.09 14.55 -11.87
CA ASN A 246 6.23 15.23 -12.47
C ASN A 246 7.42 15.19 -11.51
N ALA A 247 7.21 15.49 -10.22
CA ALA A 247 8.24 15.38 -9.20
C ALA A 247 8.80 13.95 -9.09
N LEU A 248 7.95 12.92 -9.25
CA LEU A 248 8.36 11.52 -9.20
C LEU A 248 9.17 11.10 -10.44
N GLU A 249 8.69 11.45 -11.63
CA GLU A 249 9.23 10.95 -12.91
C GLU A 249 10.39 11.77 -13.45
N LYS A 250 10.27 13.11 -13.40
CA LYS A 250 11.25 14.08 -13.90
C LYS A 250 12.26 14.47 -12.81
N GLY A 251 11.85 14.34 -11.53
CA GLY A 251 12.58 14.86 -10.39
C GLY A 251 12.18 16.28 -10.00
N ALA A 252 12.67 16.73 -8.85
CA ALA A 252 12.42 18.06 -8.30
C ALA A 252 13.72 18.74 -7.83
N GLY A 253 14.21 19.70 -8.61
CA GLY A 253 15.55 20.25 -8.42
C GLY A 253 16.62 19.25 -8.87
N GLN A 254 17.52 18.86 -7.96
CA GLN A 254 18.53 17.82 -8.21
C GLN A 254 18.07 16.42 -7.77
N VAL A 255 16.93 16.31 -7.08
CA VAL A 255 16.37 15.02 -6.68
C VAL A 255 15.80 14.30 -7.91
N SER A 256 16.26 13.07 -8.16
CA SER A 256 15.67 12.14 -9.11
C SER A 256 15.46 10.80 -8.42
N PHE A 257 14.22 10.32 -8.38
CA PHE A 257 13.91 9.01 -7.82
C PHE A 257 14.24 7.88 -8.80
N TRP A 258 14.01 8.10 -10.09
CA TRP A 258 14.40 7.16 -11.14
C TRP A 258 15.90 7.25 -11.38
N ASN A 259 16.57 6.10 -11.42
CA ASN A 259 17.99 5.99 -11.71
C ASN A 259 18.18 5.21 -13.02
N ASP A 260 18.57 5.92 -14.09
CA ASP A 260 18.81 5.35 -15.43
C ASP A 260 19.97 4.34 -15.48
N ARG A 261 20.76 4.19 -14.40
CA ARG A 261 21.83 3.17 -14.34
C ARG A 261 21.32 1.83 -13.82
N THR A 262 20.26 1.86 -13.02
CA THR A 262 19.67 0.67 -12.39
C THR A 262 18.30 0.33 -12.95
N ASP A 263 17.72 1.22 -13.76
CA ASP A 263 16.36 1.16 -14.30
C ASP A 263 15.32 0.88 -13.21
N PHE A 264 15.49 1.59 -12.08
CA PHE A 264 14.69 1.39 -10.88
C PHE A 264 14.54 2.67 -10.06
N TYR A 265 13.52 2.71 -9.21
CA TYR A 265 13.32 3.82 -8.28
C TYR A 265 14.08 3.61 -6.98
N HIS A 266 14.58 4.71 -6.42
CA HIS A 266 15.37 4.73 -5.20
C HIS A 266 15.02 5.92 -4.31
N ASP A 267 15.18 5.75 -2.99
CA ASP A 267 15.25 6.91 -2.10
C ASP A 267 16.50 7.74 -2.42
N VAL A 268 16.48 9.01 -2.04
CA VAL A 268 17.58 9.95 -2.30
C VAL A 268 17.94 10.65 -1.00
N ILE A 269 19.23 10.81 -0.74
CA ILE A 269 19.71 11.75 0.28
C ILE A 269 19.98 13.08 -0.40
N GLU A 270 19.33 14.13 0.07
CA GLU A 270 19.61 15.50 -0.33
C GLU A 270 20.41 16.19 0.77
N MET A 271 21.64 16.56 0.44
CA MET A 271 22.56 17.25 1.34
C MET A 271 22.21 18.74 1.46
N ALA A 272 22.78 19.40 2.47
CA ALA A 272 22.54 20.82 2.72
C ALA A 272 23.00 21.75 1.57
N ASP A 273 23.99 21.32 0.78
CA ASP A 273 24.47 22.04 -0.41
C ASP A 273 23.63 21.77 -1.68
N GLY A 274 22.58 20.95 -1.56
CA GLY A 274 21.68 20.56 -2.65
C GLY A 274 22.17 19.38 -3.49
N THR A 275 23.35 18.83 -3.21
CA THR A 275 23.79 17.59 -3.86
C THR A 275 22.89 16.43 -3.47
N CYS A 276 22.62 15.55 -4.42
CA CYS A 276 21.71 14.42 -4.26
C CYS A 276 22.44 13.10 -4.51
N GLN A 277 22.25 12.14 -3.61
CA GLN A 277 22.79 10.80 -3.74
C GLN A 277 21.66 9.77 -3.74
N SER A 278 21.54 9.01 -4.83
CA SER A 278 20.62 7.88 -4.92
C SER A 278 21.06 6.76 -3.98
N LEU A 279 20.12 6.26 -3.18
CA LEU A 279 20.30 5.07 -2.35
C LEU A 279 19.90 3.86 -3.18
N GLU A 280 20.87 3.28 -3.88
CA GLU A 280 20.72 2.14 -4.82
C GLU A 280 20.37 0.80 -4.09
N VAL A 281 19.41 0.85 -3.17
CA VAL A 281 18.79 -0.29 -2.49
C VAL A 281 17.60 -0.75 -3.32
N PHE A 282 17.62 -1.99 -3.78
CA PHE A 282 16.53 -2.63 -4.51
C PHE A 282 15.51 -3.19 -3.50
N SER A 283 14.51 -2.39 -3.15
CA SER A 283 13.43 -2.75 -2.21
C SER A 283 12.03 -2.48 -2.75
N LEU A 284 10.99 -3.02 -2.10
CA LEU A 284 9.59 -2.88 -2.51
C LEU A 284 9.05 -1.44 -2.48
N GLN A 285 9.72 -0.49 -1.83
CA GLN A 285 9.31 0.92 -1.91
C GLN A 285 9.27 1.43 -3.36
N ALA A 286 10.10 0.85 -4.23
CA ALA A 286 10.21 1.21 -5.64
C ALA A 286 9.01 0.79 -6.50
N ILE A 287 8.14 -0.10 -6.00
CA ILE A 287 6.92 -0.49 -6.74
C ILE A 287 5.68 0.34 -6.34
N VAL A 288 5.75 1.13 -5.27
CA VAL A 288 4.65 2.00 -4.84
C VAL A 288 4.18 2.96 -5.96
N PRO A 289 5.06 3.52 -6.83
CA PRO A 289 4.62 4.32 -7.97
C PRO A 289 3.61 3.61 -8.89
N LEU A 290 3.67 2.28 -9.00
CA LEU A 290 2.71 1.48 -9.81
C LEU A 290 1.28 1.54 -9.26
N PHE A 291 1.11 1.82 -7.96
CA PHE A 291 -0.20 1.90 -7.32
C PHE A 291 -0.93 3.21 -7.64
N ALA A 292 -0.23 4.18 -8.22
CA ALA A 292 -0.78 5.45 -8.70
C ALA A 292 -1.21 5.34 -10.17
N GLY A 293 -2.06 4.35 -10.47
CA GLY A 293 -2.59 4.08 -11.81
C GLY A 293 -4.08 3.73 -11.77
N ILE A 294 -4.90 4.48 -12.50
CA ILE A 294 -6.35 4.25 -12.64
C ILE A 294 -6.73 4.09 -14.11
N ALA A 295 -7.61 3.13 -14.39
CA ALA A 295 -8.15 2.86 -15.71
C ALA A 295 -9.63 3.25 -15.74
N ILE A 296 -9.96 4.30 -16.47
CA ILE A 296 -11.31 4.86 -16.57
C ILE A 296 -11.96 4.31 -17.84
N PRO A 297 -13.10 3.59 -17.77
CA PRO A 297 -13.78 3.10 -18.96
C PRO A 297 -14.16 4.26 -19.89
N LEU A 298 -13.90 4.13 -21.20
CA LEU A 298 -14.24 5.17 -22.18
C LEU A 298 -15.74 5.46 -22.27
N ALA A 299 -16.58 4.54 -21.78
CA ALA A 299 -18.02 4.76 -21.60
C ALA A 299 -18.36 5.88 -20.61
N SER A 300 -17.43 6.30 -19.74
CA SER A 300 -17.60 7.44 -18.82
C SER A 300 -17.34 8.76 -19.56
N THR A 301 -18.16 9.07 -20.58
CA THR A 301 -17.91 10.11 -21.59
C THR A 301 -17.63 11.49 -21.00
N ASP A 302 -18.43 11.94 -20.03
CA ASP A 302 -18.29 13.28 -19.44
C ASP A 302 -17.02 13.41 -18.61
N ALA A 303 -16.67 12.35 -17.88
CA ALA A 303 -15.43 12.28 -17.11
C ALA A 303 -14.22 12.28 -18.06
N VAL A 304 -14.23 11.46 -19.11
CA VAL A 304 -13.15 11.39 -20.10
C VAL A 304 -12.97 12.72 -20.83
N ALA A 305 -14.06 13.36 -21.26
CA ALA A 305 -14.02 14.67 -21.89
C ALA A 305 -13.45 15.73 -20.95
N THR A 306 -13.86 15.70 -19.67
CA THR A 306 -13.37 16.62 -18.64
C THR A 306 -11.88 16.44 -18.36
N VAL A 307 -11.42 15.19 -18.18
CA VAL A 307 -10.00 14.88 -17.98
C VAL A 307 -9.17 15.39 -19.17
N ASN A 308 -9.59 15.11 -20.39
CA ASN A 308 -8.86 15.54 -21.59
C ASN A 308 -8.77 17.06 -21.69
N ARG A 309 -9.89 17.76 -21.46
CA ARG A 309 -9.90 19.22 -21.43
C ARG A 309 -8.95 19.78 -20.38
N LEU A 310 -8.96 19.23 -19.16
CA LEU A 310 -8.08 19.69 -18.07
C LEU A 310 -6.60 19.44 -18.36
N LEU A 311 -6.28 18.30 -18.97
CA LEU A 311 -4.92 18.02 -19.42
C LEU A 311 -4.48 18.98 -20.52
N ASP A 312 -5.35 19.34 -21.46
CA ASP A 312 -5.05 20.33 -22.50
C ASP A 312 -4.91 21.75 -21.92
N GLU A 313 -5.73 22.13 -20.94
CA GLU A 313 -5.58 23.39 -20.19
C GLU A 313 -4.25 23.45 -19.44
N LEU A 314 -3.85 22.36 -18.77
CA LEU A 314 -2.53 22.22 -18.14
C LEU A 314 -1.40 22.35 -19.16
N ARG A 315 -1.60 21.79 -20.36
CA ARG A 315 -0.68 21.93 -21.50
C ARG A 315 -0.50 23.35 -22.00
N CYS A 316 -1.57 24.13 -21.97
CA CYS A 316 -1.52 25.53 -22.36
C CYS A 316 -0.98 26.45 -21.25
N ALA A 317 -1.19 26.09 -19.98
CA ALA A 317 -0.82 26.92 -18.84
C ALA A 317 0.67 26.81 -18.46
N TYR A 318 1.33 25.68 -18.76
CA TYR A 318 2.73 25.42 -18.44
C TYR A 318 3.55 25.25 -19.71
N GLU A 319 4.81 25.71 -19.71
CA GLU A 319 5.76 25.35 -20.76
C GLU A 319 6.11 23.87 -20.61
N HIS A 320 5.52 23.02 -21.45
CA HIS A 320 5.87 21.59 -21.50
C HIS A 320 7.23 21.42 -22.15
N THR A 321 8.15 20.85 -21.39
CA THR A 321 9.42 20.34 -21.88
C THR A 321 9.28 18.86 -22.22
N ASP A 322 10.16 18.32 -23.07
CA ASP A 322 10.18 16.88 -23.39
C ASP A 322 10.44 15.98 -22.16
N ARG A 323 10.83 16.58 -21.04
CA ARG A 323 11.07 15.91 -19.77
C ARG A 323 9.85 15.86 -18.85
N ASP A 324 8.78 16.62 -19.13
CA ASP A 324 7.59 16.61 -18.29
C ASP A 324 6.81 15.30 -18.44
N VAL A 325 6.25 14.84 -17.33
CA VAL A 325 5.46 13.62 -17.30
C VAL A 325 4.19 13.76 -18.12
N ARG A 326 3.87 12.72 -18.88
CA ARG A 326 2.56 12.53 -19.50
C ARG A 326 1.76 11.55 -18.66
N ILE A 327 0.98 12.09 -17.71
CA ILE A 327 0.19 11.25 -16.79
C ILE A 327 -0.92 10.48 -17.49
N ARG A 328 -1.40 10.96 -18.64
CA ARG A 328 -2.28 10.18 -19.52
C ARG A 328 -1.42 9.32 -20.43
N LEU A 329 -1.62 8.01 -20.35
CA LEU A 329 -0.90 7.07 -21.20
C LEU A 329 -1.52 6.96 -22.59
N ASP A 330 -0.67 6.70 -23.57
CA ASP A 330 -1.03 6.38 -24.96
C ASP A 330 -0.88 4.87 -25.21
N GLY A 331 -1.39 4.37 -26.34
CA GLY A 331 -1.14 3.00 -26.80
C GLY A 331 -1.99 1.91 -26.13
N GLY A 332 -3.07 2.27 -25.45
CA GLY A 332 -4.03 1.30 -24.92
C GLY A 332 -4.87 0.60 -26.00
N ASP A 333 -5.63 -0.40 -25.60
CA ASP A 333 -6.48 -1.24 -26.47
C ASP A 333 -7.78 -0.56 -26.95
N GLY A 334 -8.01 0.69 -26.52
CA GLY A 334 -9.18 1.49 -26.89
C GLY A 334 -10.41 1.24 -26.03
N THR A 335 -10.30 0.54 -24.90
CA THR A 335 -11.44 0.31 -23.97
C THR A 335 -11.43 1.27 -22.78
N HIS A 336 -10.25 1.69 -22.33
CA HIS A 336 -10.06 2.58 -21.17
C HIS A 336 -9.15 3.77 -21.51
N LEU A 337 -9.35 4.87 -20.79
CA LEU A 337 -8.35 5.92 -20.61
C LEU A 337 -7.55 5.58 -19.35
N MET A 338 -6.22 5.62 -19.40
CA MET A 338 -5.38 5.41 -18.22
C MET A 338 -4.69 6.69 -17.80
N LEU A 339 -4.82 7.02 -16.51
CA LEU A 339 -3.99 7.98 -15.82
C LEU A 339 -3.04 7.23 -14.90
N ALA A 340 -1.73 7.39 -15.09
CA ALA A 340 -0.73 6.72 -14.28
C ALA A 340 0.58 7.51 -14.20
N VAL A 341 1.32 7.29 -13.11
CA VAL A 341 2.65 7.87 -12.94
C VAL A 341 3.70 7.12 -13.78
N VAL A 342 3.66 5.78 -13.76
CA VAL A 342 4.66 4.94 -14.43
C VAL A 342 4.21 4.63 -15.86
N ARG A 343 5.07 4.98 -16.83
CA ARG A 343 4.84 4.71 -18.26
C ARG A 343 5.14 3.25 -18.63
N PRO A 344 4.61 2.74 -19.77
CA PRO A 344 4.77 1.34 -20.17
C PRO A 344 6.23 0.87 -20.28
N GLU A 345 7.15 1.75 -20.68
CA GLU A 345 8.57 1.41 -20.78
C GLU A 345 9.17 1.14 -19.39
N ARG A 346 9.03 2.08 -18.44
CA ARG A 346 9.47 1.90 -17.05
C ARG A 346 8.74 0.76 -16.34
N LEU A 347 7.46 0.55 -16.66
CA LEU A 347 6.71 -0.61 -16.17
C LEU A 347 7.40 -1.91 -16.60
N ALA A 348 7.84 -2.01 -17.85
CA ALA A 348 8.56 -3.19 -18.34
C ALA A 348 9.89 -3.38 -17.59
N ASP A 349 10.67 -2.32 -17.40
CA ASP A 349 11.96 -2.37 -16.68
C ASP A 349 11.79 -2.79 -15.20
N ILE A 350 10.79 -2.23 -14.52
CA ILE A 350 10.46 -2.59 -13.14
C ILE A 350 10.04 -4.06 -13.08
N LEU A 351 9.20 -4.52 -13.99
CA LEU A 351 8.72 -5.90 -14.00
C LEU A 351 9.80 -6.90 -14.39
N ASP A 352 10.76 -6.52 -15.22
CA ASP A 352 11.93 -7.36 -15.53
C ASP A 352 12.68 -7.72 -14.24
N ARG A 353 12.94 -6.73 -13.38
CA ARG A 353 13.58 -6.94 -12.07
C ARG A 353 12.66 -7.61 -11.05
N ILE A 354 11.39 -7.20 -10.95
CA ILE A 354 10.46 -7.68 -9.93
C ILE A 354 10.09 -9.16 -10.15
N LEU A 355 10.06 -9.59 -11.41
CA LEU A 355 9.70 -10.95 -11.78
C LEU A 355 10.92 -11.86 -12.01
N ASP A 356 12.14 -11.36 -11.83
CA ASP A 356 13.37 -12.15 -11.85
C ASP A 356 13.54 -12.96 -10.53
N PRO A 357 13.68 -14.30 -10.59
CA PRO A 357 13.95 -15.15 -9.43
C PRO A 357 15.25 -14.86 -8.67
N GLU A 358 16.27 -14.34 -9.36
CA GLU A 358 17.56 -13.94 -8.77
C GLU A 358 17.48 -12.56 -8.10
N GLN A 359 16.34 -11.87 -8.26
CA GLN A 359 16.04 -10.59 -7.64
C GLN A 359 14.87 -10.76 -6.66
N PHE A 360 13.65 -10.39 -7.05
CA PHE A 360 12.53 -10.30 -6.13
C PHE A 360 11.58 -11.50 -6.16
N LEU A 361 11.46 -12.22 -7.27
CA LEU A 361 10.43 -13.24 -7.41
C LEU A 361 10.81 -14.52 -6.65
N SER A 362 10.07 -14.82 -5.59
CA SER A 362 10.19 -16.11 -4.89
C SER A 362 9.13 -17.11 -5.40
N PRO A 363 9.25 -18.40 -5.03
CA PRO A 363 8.15 -19.36 -5.18
C PRO A 363 6.83 -18.93 -4.50
N HIS A 364 6.90 -17.99 -3.55
CA HIS A 364 5.82 -17.66 -2.62
C HIS A 364 5.26 -16.23 -2.77
N GLY A 365 5.81 -15.43 -3.69
CA GLY A 365 5.44 -14.03 -3.90
C GLY A 365 6.68 -13.15 -4.17
N VAL A 366 6.48 -11.84 -4.24
CA VAL A 366 7.56 -10.86 -4.40
C VAL A 366 8.16 -10.53 -3.02
N ARG A 367 9.48 -10.68 -2.90
CA ARG A 367 10.27 -10.36 -1.70
C ARG A 367 10.28 -8.87 -1.39
N SER A 368 10.49 -8.49 -0.13
CA SER A 368 10.58 -7.07 0.29
C SER A 368 11.87 -6.38 -0.11
N LEU A 369 12.95 -7.15 -0.31
CA LEU A 369 14.24 -6.71 -0.79
C LEU A 369 14.75 -7.72 -1.83
N SER A 370 15.44 -7.24 -2.85
CA SER A 370 16.07 -8.11 -3.85
C SER A 370 17.04 -9.10 -3.20
N LEU A 371 16.96 -10.35 -3.64
CA LEU A 371 17.88 -11.44 -3.30
C LEU A 371 19.34 -11.09 -3.65
N TRP A 372 19.56 -10.24 -4.67
CA TRP A 372 20.87 -9.73 -5.07
C TRP A 372 21.68 -9.14 -3.90
N HIS A 373 21.01 -8.48 -2.95
CA HIS A 373 21.63 -7.90 -1.77
C HIS A 373 22.13 -8.92 -0.74
N ARG A 374 21.99 -10.22 -0.99
CA ARG A 374 22.64 -11.28 -0.20
C ARG A 374 24.15 -11.27 -0.40
N GLU A 375 24.57 -11.17 -1.66
CA GLU A 375 25.98 -11.17 -2.05
C GLU A 375 26.52 -9.74 -2.27
N HIS A 376 25.61 -8.79 -2.51
CA HIS A 376 25.94 -7.40 -2.79
C HIS A 376 25.19 -6.46 -1.82
N PRO A 377 25.53 -6.49 -0.52
CA PRO A 377 24.89 -5.59 0.44
C PRO A 377 25.14 -4.14 0.04
N PHE A 378 24.10 -3.31 0.13
CA PHE A 378 24.28 -1.87 -0.01
C PHE A 378 24.96 -1.32 1.23
N VAL A 379 26.01 -0.53 1.07
CA VAL A 379 26.78 0.07 2.18
C VAL A 379 26.85 1.58 1.98
N TYR A 380 26.47 2.31 3.02
CA TYR A 380 26.62 3.76 3.12
C TYR A 380 27.61 4.09 4.24
N ALA A 381 28.80 4.58 3.87
CA ALA A 381 29.85 4.94 4.82
C ALA A 381 29.75 6.42 5.22
N VAL A 382 29.70 6.72 6.52
CA VAL A 382 29.66 8.08 7.08
C VAL A 382 30.32 8.12 8.45
N ASP A 383 31.10 9.16 8.73
CA ASP A 383 31.77 9.40 10.02
C ASP A 383 32.61 8.22 10.57
N GLY A 384 33.07 7.33 9.68
CA GLY A 384 33.84 6.14 10.04
C GLY A 384 33.00 4.91 10.38
N ASP A 385 31.66 5.02 10.30
CA ASP A 385 30.70 3.93 10.47
C ASP A 385 30.10 3.51 9.12
N ASP A 386 29.90 2.19 8.96
CA ASP A 386 29.24 1.59 7.80
C ASP A 386 27.79 1.24 8.13
N HIS A 387 26.84 1.88 7.45
CA HIS A 387 25.42 1.51 7.51
C HIS A 387 25.08 0.60 6.33
N SER A 388 24.59 -0.62 6.60
CA SER A 388 24.35 -1.62 5.56
C SER A 388 22.93 -2.16 5.48
N VAL A 389 22.55 -2.53 4.27
CA VAL A 389 21.32 -3.27 3.95
C VAL A 389 21.71 -4.56 3.25
N SER A 390 21.38 -5.68 3.88
CA SER A 390 21.62 -7.04 3.36
C SER A 390 20.31 -7.81 3.31
N TYR A 391 20.19 -8.72 2.35
CA TYR A 391 19.04 -9.63 2.25
C TYR A 391 18.97 -10.58 3.45
N THR A 392 17.84 -10.54 4.15
CA THR A 392 17.52 -11.43 5.27
C THR A 392 16.12 -12.02 5.03
N PRO A 393 15.98 -13.31 4.65
CA PRO A 393 14.69 -13.86 4.21
C PRO A 393 13.66 -13.98 5.33
N ALA A 394 14.08 -13.99 6.60
CA ALA A 394 13.26 -14.36 7.74
C ALA A 394 13.19 -13.26 8.81
N GLU A 395 13.55 -13.54 10.06
CA GLU A 395 13.58 -12.57 11.15
C GLU A 395 14.62 -11.47 10.90
N SER A 396 14.35 -10.25 11.42
CA SER A 396 15.26 -9.12 11.27
C SER A 396 16.63 -9.40 11.91
N SER A 397 17.71 -9.01 11.23
CA SER A 397 19.07 -9.00 11.79
C SER A 397 19.38 -7.71 12.56
N THR A 398 18.47 -6.73 12.56
CA THR A 398 18.64 -5.43 13.23
C THR A 398 17.51 -5.17 14.24
N ARG A 399 17.78 -4.31 15.22
CA ARG A 399 16.80 -3.87 16.24
C ARG A 399 16.04 -2.59 15.85
N MET A 400 16.15 -2.15 14.59
CA MET A 400 15.41 -0.97 14.12
C MET A 400 13.91 -1.20 14.31
N PHE A 401 13.19 -0.22 14.87
CA PHE A 401 11.76 -0.33 15.25
C PHE A 401 11.42 -1.55 16.12
N GLY A 402 12.32 -1.96 17.01
CA GLY A 402 12.08 -3.07 17.96
C GLY A 402 12.44 -4.46 17.42
N GLY A 403 12.73 -4.60 16.12
CA GLY A 403 13.30 -5.81 15.52
C GLY A 403 12.33 -6.98 15.28
N ASN A 404 11.02 -6.79 15.49
CA ASN A 404 10.01 -7.84 15.32
C ASN A 404 9.60 -8.03 13.85
N SER A 405 9.54 -6.94 13.09
CA SER A 405 9.16 -6.94 11.67
C SER A 405 10.41 -6.84 10.78
N ASN A 406 10.39 -7.49 9.62
CA ASN A 406 11.48 -7.47 8.66
C ASN A 406 11.02 -7.20 7.22
N TRP A 407 11.42 -6.05 6.68
CA TRP A 407 11.18 -5.62 5.30
C TRP A 407 12.42 -5.78 4.40
N ARG A 408 13.43 -6.54 4.84
CA ARG A 408 14.69 -6.77 4.10
C ARG A 408 14.78 -8.16 3.45
N GLY A 409 13.66 -8.72 3.00
CA GLY A 409 13.65 -10.01 2.30
C GLY A 409 12.34 -10.79 2.33
N PRO A 410 11.57 -10.81 3.42
CA PRO A 410 10.31 -11.55 3.50
C PRO A 410 9.26 -11.10 2.47
N VAL A 411 8.32 -11.98 2.18
CA VAL A 411 7.11 -11.71 1.39
C VAL A 411 6.02 -11.13 2.31
N TRP A 412 5.52 -9.96 1.96
CA TRP A 412 4.42 -9.29 2.67
C TRP A 412 3.17 -9.27 1.82
N MET A 413 2.06 -9.77 2.38
CA MET A 413 0.77 -9.85 1.71
C MET A 413 0.24 -8.49 1.20
N PRO A 414 0.25 -7.38 1.99
CA PRO A 414 -0.39 -6.12 1.56
C PRO A 414 0.25 -5.54 0.29
N MET A 415 1.58 -5.51 0.22
CA MET A 415 2.31 -4.98 -0.95
C MET A 415 2.13 -5.86 -2.19
N ASN A 416 2.17 -7.18 -2.01
CA ASN A 416 1.93 -8.13 -3.10
C ASN A 416 0.48 -8.04 -3.62
N PHE A 417 -0.49 -7.85 -2.73
CA PHE A 417 -1.90 -7.67 -3.09
C PHE A 417 -2.10 -6.41 -3.95
N LEU A 418 -1.51 -5.28 -3.53
CA LEU A 418 -1.54 -4.04 -4.30
C LEU A 418 -0.82 -4.17 -5.65
N LEU A 419 0.28 -4.92 -5.72
CA LEU A 419 0.96 -5.21 -6.99
C LEU A 419 0.06 -5.98 -7.96
N VAL A 420 -0.66 -7.00 -7.50
CA VAL A 420 -1.63 -7.72 -8.35
C VAL A 420 -2.70 -6.76 -8.87
N GLN A 421 -3.22 -5.85 -8.03
CA GLN A 421 -4.21 -4.85 -8.43
C GLN A 421 -3.67 -3.82 -9.43
N ALA A 422 -2.43 -3.36 -9.24
CA ALA A 422 -1.78 -2.46 -10.19
C ALA A 422 -1.62 -3.14 -11.55
N LEU A 423 -1.14 -4.39 -11.58
CA LEU A 423 -1.05 -5.17 -12.83
C LEU A 423 -2.41 -5.32 -13.51
N ASN A 424 -3.50 -5.49 -12.75
CA ASN A 424 -4.85 -5.52 -13.33
C ASN A 424 -5.27 -4.17 -13.93
N ALA A 425 -4.93 -3.06 -13.28
CA ALA A 425 -5.22 -1.72 -13.80
C ALA A 425 -4.51 -1.46 -15.13
N TYR A 426 -3.21 -1.77 -15.20
CA TYR A 426 -2.44 -1.68 -16.45
C TYR A 426 -2.97 -2.65 -17.51
N ALA A 427 -3.37 -3.88 -17.13
CA ALA A 427 -3.96 -4.84 -18.05
C ALA A 427 -5.30 -4.38 -18.63
N CYS A 428 -6.14 -3.65 -17.87
CA CYS A 428 -7.39 -3.05 -18.38
C CYS A 428 -7.13 -2.07 -19.54
N PHE A 429 -5.99 -1.38 -19.51
CA PHE A 429 -5.67 -0.35 -20.50
C PHE A 429 -4.86 -0.90 -21.66
N LEU A 430 -3.79 -1.65 -21.37
CA LEU A 430 -2.85 -2.14 -22.38
C LEU A 430 -3.36 -3.38 -23.12
N GLY A 431 -4.30 -4.11 -22.53
CA GLY A 431 -4.83 -5.37 -23.06
C GLY A 431 -3.75 -6.44 -23.21
N ASP A 432 -4.02 -7.44 -24.06
CA ASP A 432 -3.13 -8.58 -24.27
C ASP A 432 -1.96 -8.29 -25.23
N SER A 433 -1.92 -7.11 -25.85
CA SER A 433 -0.86 -6.72 -26.78
C SER A 433 0.44 -6.36 -26.06
N PHE A 434 0.33 -5.83 -24.83
CA PHE A 434 1.47 -5.61 -23.96
C PHE A 434 1.77 -6.89 -23.19
N SER A 435 2.96 -7.43 -23.43
CA SER A 435 3.45 -8.62 -22.76
C SER A 435 4.79 -8.32 -22.10
N ILE A 436 5.10 -9.08 -21.06
CA ILE A 436 6.37 -9.03 -20.31
C ILE A 436 7.06 -10.39 -20.39
N PRO A 437 8.38 -10.49 -20.13
CA PRO A 437 9.07 -11.77 -20.01
C PRO A 437 8.33 -12.72 -19.06
N ASP A 438 8.23 -14.00 -19.44
CA ASP A 438 7.60 -15.02 -18.61
C ASP A 438 8.61 -15.63 -17.63
N PRO A 439 8.47 -15.45 -16.30
CA PRO A 439 9.38 -16.08 -15.34
C PRO A 439 9.28 -17.61 -15.30
N ALA A 440 8.22 -18.19 -15.85
CA ALA A 440 8.03 -19.64 -15.98
C ALA A 440 8.53 -20.20 -17.32
N ASP A 441 8.82 -19.34 -18.30
CA ASP A 441 9.35 -19.71 -19.61
C ASP A 441 10.31 -18.62 -20.10
N PRO A 442 11.64 -18.80 -19.96
CA PRO A 442 12.63 -17.78 -20.32
C PRO A 442 12.58 -17.32 -21.78
N ALA A 443 11.99 -18.11 -22.68
CA ALA A 443 11.80 -17.74 -24.09
C ALA A 443 10.40 -17.16 -24.37
N GLY A 444 9.50 -17.25 -23.41
CA GLY A 444 8.11 -16.84 -23.50
C GLY A 444 7.86 -15.40 -23.03
N ARG A 445 6.72 -14.87 -23.44
CA ARG A 445 6.16 -13.62 -22.91
C ARG A 445 4.70 -13.84 -22.54
N VAL A 446 4.23 -13.15 -21.52
CA VAL A 446 2.85 -13.25 -21.07
C VAL A 446 2.21 -11.88 -20.89
N PRO A 447 0.89 -11.75 -21.14
CA PRO A 447 0.14 -10.55 -20.77
C PRO A 447 0.19 -10.28 -19.26
N LEU A 448 0.00 -9.01 -18.89
CA LEU A 448 -0.03 -8.57 -17.48
C LEU A 448 -1.07 -9.31 -16.65
N ALA A 449 -2.24 -9.60 -17.22
CA ALA A 449 -3.30 -10.38 -16.55
C ALA A 449 -2.84 -11.79 -16.18
N VAL A 450 -2.03 -12.44 -17.02
CA VAL A 450 -1.47 -13.77 -16.75
C VAL A 450 -0.41 -13.71 -15.66
N ALA A 451 0.44 -12.67 -15.68
CA ALA A 451 1.43 -12.44 -14.62
C ALA A 451 0.75 -12.20 -13.25
N ALA A 452 -0.30 -11.38 -13.22
CA ALA A 452 -1.11 -11.11 -12.03
C ALA A 452 -1.76 -12.39 -11.46
N ASP A 453 -2.37 -13.22 -12.32
CA ASP A 453 -2.96 -14.50 -11.91
C ASP A 453 -1.92 -15.48 -11.35
N ARG A 454 -0.74 -15.55 -11.96
CA ARG A 454 0.35 -16.39 -11.45
C ARG A 454 0.88 -15.90 -10.10
N LEU A 455 1.02 -14.58 -9.92
CA LEU A 455 1.42 -14.02 -8.63
C LEU A 455 0.36 -14.31 -7.55
N ALA A 456 -0.92 -14.13 -7.86
CA ALA A 456 -2.02 -14.49 -6.96
C ALA A 456 -2.01 -15.99 -6.57
N ARG A 457 -1.67 -16.89 -7.51
CA ARG A 457 -1.50 -18.33 -7.22
C ARG A 457 -0.30 -18.62 -6.33
N ARG A 458 0.84 -17.93 -6.50
CA ARG A 458 2.01 -18.07 -5.60
C ARG A 458 1.65 -17.69 -4.15
N LEU A 459 0.98 -16.54 -3.99
CA LEU A 459 0.55 -16.02 -2.69
C LEU A 459 -0.48 -16.91 -2.00
N SER A 460 -1.52 -17.33 -2.73
CA SER A 460 -2.51 -18.28 -2.18
C SER A 460 -1.90 -19.66 -1.93
N GLY A 461 -0.89 -20.03 -2.71
CA GLY A 461 -0.03 -21.21 -2.58
C GLY A 461 0.58 -21.39 -1.18
N LEU A 462 0.86 -20.29 -0.46
CA LEU A 462 1.37 -20.32 0.91
C LEU A 462 0.48 -21.13 1.87
N PHE A 463 -0.84 -21.09 1.65
CA PHE A 463 -1.84 -21.63 2.56
C PHE A 463 -2.45 -22.94 2.08
N VAL A 464 -2.21 -23.37 0.84
CA VAL A 464 -2.73 -24.62 0.28
C VAL A 464 -1.65 -25.70 0.24
N ARG A 465 -2.06 -26.98 0.17
CA ARG A 465 -1.08 -28.07 0.05
C ARG A 465 -0.50 -28.08 -1.36
N GLY A 466 0.82 -28.12 -1.45
CA GLY A 466 1.54 -28.33 -2.69
C GLY A 466 1.47 -29.77 -3.19
N PRO A 467 2.13 -30.06 -4.33
CA PRO A 467 2.22 -31.41 -4.90
C PRO A 467 2.89 -32.43 -3.96
N ASP A 468 3.76 -31.98 -3.06
CA ASP A 468 4.42 -32.77 -2.01
C ASP A 468 3.53 -33.01 -0.79
N GLY A 469 2.29 -32.49 -0.80
CA GLY A 469 1.33 -32.59 0.30
C GLY A 469 1.60 -31.63 1.46
N ARG A 470 2.64 -30.78 1.38
CA ARG A 470 3.04 -29.83 2.43
C ARG A 470 2.48 -28.44 2.17
N ARG A 471 2.39 -27.60 3.20
CA ARG A 471 2.03 -26.18 3.09
C ARG A 471 3.24 -25.30 3.41
N PRO A 472 3.59 -24.32 2.57
CA PRO A 472 4.71 -23.42 2.86
C PRO A 472 4.59 -22.73 4.22
N VAL A 473 3.39 -22.24 4.58
CA VAL A 473 3.17 -21.52 5.85
C VAL A 473 3.60 -22.29 7.11
N LEU A 474 3.57 -23.63 7.07
CA LEU A 474 3.97 -24.47 8.21
C LEU A 474 5.48 -24.80 8.22
N GLY A 475 6.22 -24.38 7.19
CA GLY A 475 7.66 -24.58 7.04
C GLY A 475 8.09 -26.04 7.17
N ASP A 476 9.22 -26.25 7.85
CA ASP A 476 9.83 -27.57 8.03
C ASP A 476 9.29 -28.34 9.25
N ASN A 477 8.23 -27.84 9.90
CA ASN A 477 7.67 -28.50 11.07
C ASN A 477 6.87 -29.74 10.68
N ASP A 478 7.50 -30.92 10.71
CA ASP A 478 6.88 -32.18 10.30
C ASP A 478 5.64 -32.57 11.10
N TYR A 479 5.57 -32.17 12.38
CA TYR A 479 4.39 -32.41 13.20
C TYR A 479 3.18 -31.65 12.65
N PHE A 480 3.33 -30.34 12.42
CA PHE A 480 2.27 -29.54 11.82
C PHE A 480 2.00 -29.92 10.36
N GLN A 481 2.94 -30.48 9.61
CA GLN A 481 2.67 -30.90 8.23
C GLN A 481 1.86 -32.20 8.14
N ASN A 482 2.11 -33.16 9.05
CA ASN A 482 1.64 -34.53 8.87
C ASN A 482 0.61 -35.00 9.90
N ASP A 483 0.61 -34.45 11.11
CA ASP A 483 -0.27 -34.92 12.18
C ASP A 483 -1.75 -34.74 11.78
N PRO A 484 -2.60 -35.78 11.84
CA PRO A 484 -3.98 -35.73 11.35
C PRO A 484 -4.88 -34.75 12.10
N HIS A 485 -4.51 -34.33 13.32
CA HIS A 485 -5.26 -33.35 14.11
C HIS A 485 -4.78 -31.91 13.91
N TRP A 486 -3.50 -31.72 13.57
CA TRP A 486 -2.89 -30.39 13.50
C TRP A 486 -2.66 -29.88 12.08
N ARG A 487 -2.49 -30.76 11.09
CA ARG A 487 -2.12 -30.39 9.70
C ARG A 487 -3.08 -29.52 8.93
N ASP A 488 -4.28 -29.37 9.45
CA ASP A 488 -5.30 -28.52 8.88
C ASP A 488 -5.66 -27.37 9.85
N LEU A 489 -4.91 -27.09 10.90
CA LEU A 489 -5.04 -25.88 11.73
C LEU A 489 -4.00 -24.86 11.27
N ILE A 490 -4.40 -23.97 10.36
CA ILE A 490 -3.46 -23.11 9.64
C ILE A 490 -3.39 -21.73 10.31
N PRO A 491 -2.21 -21.29 10.77
CA PRO A 491 -1.99 -19.93 11.24
C PRO A 491 -1.94 -18.93 10.08
N PHE A 492 -2.23 -17.67 10.37
CA PHE A 492 -2.12 -16.58 9.41
C PHE A 492 -1.10 -15.60 9.94
N HIS A 493 0.01 -15.51 9.24
CA HIS A 493 1.18 -14.81 9.72
C HIS A 493 1.24 -13.37 9.22
N GLU A 494 1.71 -12.49 10.10
CA GLU A 494 2.79 -11.53 9.87
C GLU A 494 3.17 -11.21 8.40
N TYR A 495 4.20 -11.95 8.04
CA TYR A 495 4.91 -12.02 6.78
C TYR A 495 5.39 -13.47 6.59
N PHE A 496 5.94 -13.74 5.42
CA PHE A 496 6.40 -15.08 5.06
C PHE A 496 7.87 -15.03 4.66
N ASP A 497 8.62 -16.03 5.07
CA ASP A 497 10.02 -16.16 4.70
C ASP A 497 10.21 -16.07 3.18
N GLY A 498 11.12 -15.21 2.75
CA GLY A 498 11.32 -14.88 1.33
C GLY A 498 11.86 -16.03 0.48
N ASP A 499 12.38 -17.09 1.09
CA ASP A 499 12.91 -18.25 0.37
C ASP A 499 12.03 -19.50 0.55
N THR A 500 11.52 -19.73 1.76
CA THR A 500 10.80 -20.98 2.11
C THR A 500 9.29 -20.82 2.21
N GLY A 501 8.80 -19.58 2.34
CA GLY A 501 7.38 -19.29 2.55
C GLY A 501 6.84 -19.68 3.92
N ARG A 502 7.69 -20.08 4.88
CA ARG A 502 7.26 -20.32 6.27
C ARG A 502 6.68 -19.05 6.88
N GLY A 503 5.61 -19.18 7.65
CA GLY A 503 4.99 -18.06 8.33
C GLY A 503 5.86 -17.55 9.49
N LEU A 504 5.99 -16.24 9.62
CA LEU A 504 6.82 -15.55 10.61
C LEU A 504 6.08 -14.36 11.22
N GLY A 505 6.59 -13.80 12.32
CA GLY A 505 5.89 -12.75 13.07
C GLY A 505 4.57 -13.25 13.69
N ALA A 506 3.65 -12.33 13.95
CA ALA A 506 2.38 -12.64 14.61
C ALA A 506 1.59 -13.72 13.89
N SER A 507 1.23 -14.78 14.60
CA SER A 507 0.68 -16.03 14.01
C SER A 507 -0.85 -16.07 13.87
N HIS A 508 -1.53 -15.07 14.43
CA HIS A 508 -2.97 -14.85 14.31
C HIS A 508 -3.27 -13.53 13.60
N GLN A 509 -2.35 -13.06 12.75
CA GLN A 509 -2.50 -11.86 11.95
C GLN A 509 -3.44 -12.07 10.76
N THR A 510 -4.66 -12.51 11.04
CA THR A 510 -5.78 -12.46 10.10
C THR A 510 -6.31 -11.03 9.88
N GLY A 511 -5.46 -10.04 10.09
CA GLY A 511 -5.61 -8.67 9.61
C GLY A 511 -5.38 -8.58 8.10
N TRP A 512 -4.31 -7.92 7.63
CA TRP A 512 -4.07 -7.77 6.19
C TRP A 512 -3.91 -9.11 5.46
N THR A 513 -3.46 -10.18 6.15
CA THR A 513 -3.24 -11.48 5.53
C THR A 513 -4.58 -12.12 5.13
N ALA A 514 -5.70 -11.66 5.70
CA ALA A 514 -7.03 -12.07 5.27
C ALA A 514 -7.37 -11.66 3.82
N THR A 515 -6.63 -10.74 3.21
CA THR A 515 -6.76 -10.42 1.77
C THR A 515 -6.49 -11.63 0.87
N VAL A 516 -5.81 -12.68 1.36
CA VAL A 516 -5.72 -13.97 0.65
C VAL A 516 -7.09 -14.58 0.35
N ALA A 517 -8.14 -14.23 1.10
CA ALA A 517 -9.51 -14.63 0.81
C ALA A 517 -9.99 -14.12 -0.56
N LEU A 518 -9.59 -12.90 -0.95
CA LEU A 518 -9.86 -12.37 -2.29
C LEU A 518 -9.04 -13.10 -3.35
N LEU A 519 -7.75 -13.37 -3.08
CA LEU A 519 -6.90 -14.14 -4.00
C LEU A 519 -7.43 -15.56 -4.25
N LEU A 520 -7.97 -16.22 -3.22
CA LEU A 520 -8.60 -17.55 -3.36
C LEU A 520 -9.94 -17.46 -4.11
N GLN A 521 -10.66 -16.34 -4.00
CA GLN A 521 -11.96 -16.12 -4.64
C GLN A 521 -11.85 -15.73 -6.11
N PHE A 522 -10.99 -14.77 -6.41
CA PHE A 522 -10.90 -14.11 -7.72
C PHE A 522 -9.56 -14.34 -8.42
N ARG A 523 -8.62 -15.03 -7.77
CA ARG A 523 -7.25 -15.20 -8.27
C ARG A 523 -6.60 -13.85 -8.52
N GLY A 524 -6.00 -13.65 -9.68
CA GLY A 524 -5.40 -12.38 -10.07
C GLY A 524 -6.36 -11.43 -10.79
N ASP A 525 -7.67 -11.53 -10.59
CA ASP A 525 -8.64 -10.55 -11.12
C ASP A 525 -9.24 -9.74 -9.96
N LEU A 526 -8.51 -8.71 -9.53
CA LEU A 526 -8.84 -7.87 -8.38
C LEU A 526 -9.34 -6.47 -8.79
N ARG A 527 -9.85 -6.34 -10.02
CA ARG A 527 -10.53 -5.15 -10.54
C ARG A 527 -12.00 -5.47 -10.80
N PHE A 528 -12.85 -5.03 -9.89
CA PHE A 528 -14.27 -5.41 -9.83
C PHE A 528 -15.21 -4.44 -10.59
N ASP A 529 -14.66 -3.47 -11.32
CA ASP A 529 -15.35 -2.48 -12.16
C ASP A 529 -15.68 -2.96 -13.59
N ARG A 530 -15.28 -4.18 -13.95
CA ARG A 530 -15.39 -4.73 -15.32
C ARG A 530 -16.80 -5.22 -15.72
N SER A 531 -17.81 -5.11 -14.86
CA SER A 531 -19.16 -5.66 -15.08
C SER A 531 -20.22 -4.61 -15.40
#